data_AF-A0A933R800-F1
#
_entry.id   AF-A0A933R800-F1
#
_cell.length_a   1.000
_cell.length_b   1.000
_cell.length_c   1.000
_cell.angle_alpha   90.00
_cell.angle_beta   90.00
_cell.angle_gamma   90.00
#
_symmetry.space_group_name_H-M   'P 1'
#
loop_
_entity.id
_entity.type
_entity.pdbx_description
1 polymer ?
#
loop_
_entity_poly.entity_id
_entity_poly.type
_entity_poly.pdbx_seq_one_letter_code
_entity_poly.pdbx_strand_id
1 'polypeptide(L)'
;MLWLRAGGQGSTVAERTDAGGDLLPFAVADRYGVLFDPDRWRDFVAALPADARTVFVVTDSAAVFAGVAESLPADLAVVRLYENYLTTFAINQGRVS
;
A
#
# COMPACT_ATOMS: atom_id res chain seq x y z
N MET A 1 2.49 13.49 -10.82
CA MET A 1 2.96 12.68 -11.96
C MET A 1 3.96 11.64 -11.44
N LEU A 2 3.47 10.63 -10.73
CA LEU A 2 4.23 9.47 -10.28
C LEU A 2 3.22 8.33 -10.37
N TRP A 3 3.58 7.18 -10.93
CA TRP A 3 2.69 6.04 -11.29
C TRP A 3 2.11 6.08 -12.70
N LEU A 4 3.02 6.14 -13.69
CA LEU A 4 2.74 5.78 -15.09
C LEU A 4 3.87 4.92 -15.72
N ARG A 5 4.82 4.39 -14.94
CA ARG A 5 5.94 3.59 -15.48
C ARG A 5 6.00 2.13 -15.07
N ALA A 6 5.16 1.67 -14.16
CA ALA A 6 4.99 0.24 -13.92
C ALA A 6 3.72 -0.17 -14.65
N GLY A 7 3.86 -0.52 -15.94
CA GLY A 7 2.76 -1.06 -16.74
C GLY A 7 2.07 -2.19 -16.00
N GLY A 8 0.74 -2.16 -16.01
CA GLY A 8 -0.14 -3.07 -15.32
C GLY A 8 0.08 -4.52 -15.71
N GLN A 9 1.02 -5.18 -15.04
CA GLN A 9 1.26 -6.62 -15.04
C GLN A 9 1.71 -7.01 -13.62
N GLY A 10 0.75 -7.36 -12.80
CA GLY A 10 0.90 -7.77 -11.41
C GLY A 10 -0.46 -7.61 -10.74
N SER A 11 -0.91 -8.62 -10.00
CA SER A 11 -2.24 -8.63 -9.39
C SER A 11 -2.39 -7.37 -8.54
N THR A 12 -3.16 -6.39 -9.02
CA THR A 12 -3.39 -5.15 -8.29
C THR A 12 -3.97 -5.53 -6.94
N VAL A 13 -3.51 -4.87 -5.86
CA VAL A 13 -4.22 -4.82 -4.58
C VAL A 13 -5.67 -4.38 -4.87
N ALA A 14 -6.55 -5.34 -5.13
CA ALA A 14 -7.82 -5.09 -5.78
C ALA A 14 -8.88 -4.60 -4.78
N GLU A 15 -8.67 -4.83 -3.49
CA GLU A 15 -9.68 -4.57 -2.47
C GLU A 15 -9.04 -4.08 -1.17
N ARG A 16 -9.51 -2.91 -0.68
CA ARG A 16 -9.25 -2.39 0.67
C ARG A 16 -10.19 -3.02 1.70
N THR A 17 -11.10 -3.87 1.27
CA THR A 17 -12.13 -4.50 2.09
C THR A 17 -12.03 -6.01 1.96
N ASP A 18 -12.27 -6.72 3.05
CA ASP A 18 -12.41 -8.17 3.00
C ASP A 18 -13.76 -8.59 2.37
N ALA A 19 -13.98 -9.91 2.30
CA ALA A 19 -15.23 -10.48 1.77
C ALA A 19 -16.48 -10.10 2.60
N GLY A 20 -16.31 -9.62 3.83
CA GLY A 20 -17.36 -9.11 4.71
C GLY A 20 -17.64 -7.61 4.55
N GLY A 21 -16.79 -6.89 3.81
CA GLY A 21 -16.88 -5.44 3.65
C GLY A 21 -16.14 -4.66 4.74
N ASP A 22 -15.36 -5.32 5.60
CA ASP A 22 -14.54 -4.67 6.62
C ASP A 22 -13.21 -4.20 6.04
N LEU A 23 -12.74 -3.03 6.48
CA LEU A 23 -11.49 -2.44 5.99
C LEU A 23 -10.29 -3.29 6.41
N LEU A 24 -9.46 -3.66 5.45
CA LEU A 24 -8.21 -4.37 5.69
C LEU A 24 -7.15 -3.40 6.25
N PRO A 25 -6.36 -3.81 7.25
CA PRO A 25 -5.28 -2.99 7.80
C PRO A 25 -4.12 -2.81 6.82
N PHE A 26 -3.96 -3.74 5.89
CA PHE A 26 -2.95 -3.67 4.83
C PHE A 26 -3.33 -4.59 3.68
N ALA A 27 -2.65 -4.44 2.56
CA ALA A 27 -2.73 -5.35 1.44
C ALA A 27 -1.37 -5.56 0.81
N VAL A 28 -1.19 -6.73 0.21
CA VAL A 28 0.09 -7.19 -0.33
C VAL A 28 -0.13 -7.68 -1.76
N ALA A 29 0.77 -7.29 -2.65
CA ALA A 29 0.84 -7.76 -4.03
C ALA A 29 2.23 -8.33 -4.31
N ASP A 30 2.40 -8.93 -5.50
CA ASP A 30 3.60 -9.69 -5.86
C ASP A 30 4.92 -8.91 -5.70
N ARG A 31 4.91 -7.58 -5.88
CA ARG A 31 6.15 -6.76 -5.81
C ARG A 31 6.08 -5.58 -4.86
N TYR A 32 4.93 -5.36 -4.23
CA TYR A 32 4.72 -4.20 -3.37
C TYR A 32 3.63 -4.46 -2.33
N GLY A 33 3.60 -3.67 -1.27
CA GLY A 33 2.52 -3.69 -0.29
C GLY A 33 2.00 -2.30 0.03
N VAL A 34 0.78 -2.22 0.52
CA VAL A 34 0.11 -1.00 0.97
C VAL A 34 -0.33 -1.18 2.42
N LEU A 35 0.18 -0.35 3.30
CA LEU A 35 -0.17 -0.29 4.72
C LEU A 35 -1.21 0.80 4.94
N PHE A 36 -2.43 0.40 5.29
CA PHE A 36 -3.54 1.33 5.59
C PHE A 36 -3.60 1.71 7.07
N ASP A 37 -3.19 0.79 7.94
CA ASP A 37 -3.11 0.98 9.38
C ASP A 37 -1.64 0.92 9.82
N PRO A 38 -1.00 2.07 10.08
CA PRO A 38 0.37 2.16 10.58
C PRO A 38 0.66 1.31 11.83
N ASP A 39 -0.32 1.07 12.68
CA ASP A 39 -0.13 0.28 13.91
C ASP A 39 0.04 -1.22 13.63
N ARG A 40 -0.38 -1.67 12.44
CA ARG A 40 -0.27 -3.07 11.98
C ARG A 40 0.96 -3.33 11.13
N TRP A 41 1.95 -2.45 11.15
CA TRP A 41 3.17 -2.57 10.33
C TRP A 41 3.93 -3.88 10.52
N ARG A 42 3.93 -4.45 11.74
CA ARG A 42 4.64 -5.72 12.02
C ARG A 42 4.05 -6.90 11.27
N ASP A 43 2.72 -7.03 11.32
CA ASP A 43 2.01 -8.09 10.61
C ASP A 43 2.13 -7.90 9.09
N PHE A 44 2.09 -6.64 8.66
CA PHE A 44 2.28 -6.29 7.26
C PHE A 44 3.67 -6.72 6.74
N VAL A 45 4.74 -6.43 7.48
CA VAL A 45 6.11 -6.86 7.10
C VAL A 45 6.21 -8.38 7.04
N ALA A 46 5.58 -9.09 7.98
CA ALA A 46 5.56 -10.55 7.96
C ALA A 46 4.78 -11.13 6.77
N ALA A 47 3.81 -10.39 6.24
CA ALA A 47 3.01 -10.77 5.08
C ALA A 47 3.63 -10.35 3.74
N LEU A 48 4.63 -9.45 3.72
CA LEU A 48 5.29 -9.01 2.50
C LEU A 48 6.05 -10.17 1.83
N PRO A 49 5.96 -10.31 0.50
CA PRO A 49 6.72 -11.33 -0.20
C PRO A 49 8.20 -10.92 -0.23
N ALA A 50 9.08 -11.92 -0.32
CA ALA A 50 10.53 -11.72 -0.25
C ALA A 50 11.10 -10.85 -1.39
N ASP A 51 10.38 -10.75 -2.50
CA ASP A 51 10.68 -9.95 -3.68
C ASP A 51 10.00 -8.56 -3.67
N ALA A 52 9.26 -8.22 -2.62
CA ALA A 52 8.76 -6.87 -2.43
C ALA A 52 9.93 -5.88 -2.38
N ARG A 53 9.82 -4.81 -3.16
CA ARG A 53 10.82 -3.72 -3.17
C ARG A 53 10.24 -2.37 -2.77
N THR A 54 8.92 -2.27 -2.67
CA THR A 54 8.25 -0.99 -2.42
C THR A 54 7.07 -1.18 -1.48
N VAL A 55 6.97 -0.27 -0.51
CA VAL A 55 5.87 -0.20 0.44
C VAL A 55 5.24 1.18 0.37
N PHE A 56 3.91 1.21 0.32
CA PHE A 56 3.14 2.43 0.47
C PHE A 56 2.58 2.50 1.87
N VAL A 57 2.83 3.59 2.59
CA VAL A 57 2.25 3.83 3.91
C VAL A 57 1.22 4.94 3.77
N VAL A 58 -0.03 4.62 4.07
CA VAL A 58 -1.16 5.53 3.93
C VAL A 58 -1.34 6.26 5.25
N THR A 59 -0.99 7.54 5.31
CA THR A 59 -1.13 8.35 6.51
C THR A 59 -1.05 9.86 6.22
N ASP A 60 -1.86 10.63 6.93
CA ASP A 60 -1.86 12.09 6.94
C ASP A 60 -0.83 12.69 7.92
N SER A 61 -0.24 11.87 8.79
CA SER A 61 0.80 12.27 9.74
C SER A 61 2.21 11.96 9.24
N ALA A 62 3.04 13.00 9.12
CA ALA A 62 4.46 12.84 8.78
C ALA A 62 5.24 12.09 9.87
N ALA A 63 4.87 12.28 11.14
CA ALA A 63 5.52 11.63 12.26
C ALA A 63 5.24 10.12 12.28
N VAL A 64 3.99 9.72 12.03
CA VAL A 64 3.60 8.31 11.91
C VAL A 64 4.33 7.66 10.75
N PHE A 65 4.37 8.33 9.59
CA PHE A 65 5.12 7.84 8.44
C PHE A 65 6.60 7.60 8.77
N ALA A 66 7.27 8.55 9.42
CA ALA A 66 8.69 8.43 9.76
C ALA A 66 8.94 7.24 10.69
N GLY A 67 8.13 7.07 11.75
CA GLY A 67 8.27 5.95 12.69
C GLY A 67 8.07 4.59 12.04
N VAL A 68 7.09 4.47 11.13
CA VAL A 68 6.91 3.23 10.35
C VAL A 68 8.10 3.02 9.40
N ALA A 69 8.52 4.03 8.65
CA ALA A 69 9.62 3.91 7.69
C ALA A 69 10.94 3.49 8.36
N GLU A 70 11.22 3.99 9.56
CA GLU A 70 12.37 3.58 10.37
C GLU A 70 12.27 2.14 10.90
N SER A 71 11.05 1.62 11.03
CA SER A 71 10.77 0.27 11.50
C SER A 71 10.81 -0.77 10.37
N LEU A 72 10.79 -0.33 9.11
CA LEU A 72 10.83 -1.20 7.94
C LEU A 72 12.28 -1.53 7.54
N PRO A 73 12.52 -2.70 6.92
CA PRO A 73 13.81 -3.05 6.32
C PRO A 73 14.33 -1.95 5.37
N ALA A 74 15.61 -1.62 5.49
CA ALA A 74 16.24 -0.53 4.73
C ALA A 74 16.33 -0.79 3.21
N ASP A 75 16.11 -2.03 2.76
CA ASP A 75 16.08 -2.41 1.35
C ASP A 75 14.71 -2.20 0.68
N LEU A 76 13.69 -1.82 1.46
CA LEU A 76 12.38 -1.44 0.95
C LEU A 76 12.31 0.06 0.68
N ALA A 77 11.86 0.43 -0.52
CA ALA A 77 11.50 1.80 -0.83
C ALA A 77 10.16 2.13 -0.15
N VAL A 78 10.18 2.95 0.88
CA VAL A 78 8.97 3.36 1.62
C VAL A 78 8.45 4.68 1.07
N VAL A 79 7.19 4.69 0.61
CA VAL A 79 6.54 5.84 0.00
C VAL A 79 5.29 6.21 0.79
N ARG A 80 5.14 7.49 1.11
CA ARG A 80 3.95 8.00 1.79
C ARG A 80 2.81 8.27 0.81
N LEU A 81 1.62 7.78 1.10
CA LEU A 81 0.37 8.11 0.42
C LEU A 81 -0.61 8.78 1.39
N TYR A 82 -1.45 9.66 0.88
CA TYR A 82 -2.55 10.24 1.64
C TYR A 82 -3.84 9.48 1.33
N GLU A 83 -4.70 9.24 2.33
CA GLU A 83 -5.97 8.52 2.15
C GLU A 83 -6.82 9.09 1.00
N ASN A 84 -6.85 10.41 0.86
CA ASN A 84 -7.61 11.12 -0.18
C ASN A 84 -7.19 10.76 -1.62
N TYR A 85 -5.98 10.21 -1.82
CA TYR A 85 -5.50 9.80 -3.15
C TYR A 85 -5.91 8.38 -3.52
N LEU A 86 -6.18 7.50 -2.54
CA LEU A 86 -6.59 6.13 -2.81
C LEU A 86 -7.98 6.05 -3.44
N THR A 87 -8.89 6.93 -3.01
CA THR A 87 -10.26 7.00 -3.55
C THR A 87 -10.23 7.29 -5.05
N THR A 88 -9.36 8.19 -5.52
CA THR A 88 -9.19 8.48 -6.95
C THR A 88 -8.50 7.35 -7.71
N PHE A 89 -7.62 6.60 -7.04
CA PHE A 89 -6.90 5.46 -7.63
C PHE A 89 -7.82 4.25 -7.85
N ALA A 90 -8.74 3.98 -6.93
CA ALA A 90 -9.77 2.94 -7.07
C ALA A 90 -10.83 3.31 -8.11
N ILE A 91 -11.28 4.58 -8.16
CA ILE A 91 -12.32 5.04 -9.10
C ILE A 91 -11.84 5.01 -10.56
N ASN A 92 -10.58 5.36 -10.85
CA ASN A 92 -10.07 5.35 -12.23
C ASN A 92 -9.85 3.94 -12.82
N GLN A 93 -9.93 2.89 -12.00
CA GLN A 93 -9.77 1.50 -12.46
C GLN A 93 -11.12 0.79 -12.73
N GLY A 94 -12.26 1.45 -12.41
CA GLY A 94 -13.61 0.87 -12.50
C GLY A 94 -14.47 1.35 -13.68
N ARG A 95 -13.96 2.15 -14.63
CA ARG A 95 -14.72 2.52 -15.85
C ARG A 95 -13.86 2.42 -17.09
N VAL A 96 -13.64 1.18 -17.53
CA VAL A 96 -13.63 0.91 -18.97
C VAL A 96 -15.07 0.55 -19.36
N SER A 97 -15.77 1.51 -19.94
CA SER A 97 -16.99 1.24 -20.70
C SER A 97 -16.64 1.15 -22.18
#